data_AF-A0A073IMC2-F1
#
_entry.id   AF-A0A073IMC2-F1
#
_cell.length_a   1.000
_cell.length_b   1.000
_cell.length_c   1.000
_cell.angle_alpha   90.00
_cell.angle_beta   90.00
_cell.angle_gamma   90.00
#
_symmetry.space_group_name_H-M   'P 1'
#
loop_
_entity.id
_entity.type
_entity.pdbx_description
1 polymer ?
#
loop_
_entity_poly.entity_id
_entity_poly.type
_entity_poly.pdbx_seq_one_letter_code
_entity_poly.pdbx_strand_id
1 'polypeptide(L)'
;MFRKMRRFGQQLPEEESVQILKEGSHAVLALHGDDDYPYAVPVSYAYEDGKIYFHGAKAGHKVDAINKDEKVSLCVVAADDVVASEATTYFKSVIAFGRVRQLTEESEIRAAAVKLGEKYSYDYREKYMGDIDRQIGALACFEISIEHLTGKEAVELTAKRR
;
A
#
# COMPACT_ATOMS: atom_id res chain seq x y z
N MET A 1 3.83 -8.89 -18.54
CA MET A 1 4.97 -9.52 -17.83
C MET A 1 5.73 -8.44 -17.09
N PHE A 2 5.98 -8.60 -15.79
CA PHE A 2 6.72 -7.61 -14.98
C PHE A 2 8.22 -7.67 -15.29
N ARG A 3 8.90 -6.52 -15.22
CA ARG A 3 10.35 -6.42 -15.53
C ARG A 3 11.18 -6.96 -14.36
N LYS A 4 12.31 -7.61 -14.67
CA LYS A 4 13.29 -8.01 -13.65
C LYS A 4 13.98 -6.77 -13.04
N MET A 5 14.36 -6.85 -11.77
CA MET A 5 15.11 -5.78 -11.11
C MET A 5 16.50 -5.63 -11.74
N ARG A 6 16.86 -4.40 -12.15
CA ARG A 6 18.17 -4.11 -12.75
C ARG A 6 19.34 -4.45 -11.83
N ARG A 7 19.25 -4.07 -10.55
CA ARG A 7 20.27 -4.34 -9.53
C ARG A 7 19.78 -5.44 -8.60
N PHE A 8 19.67 -6.66 -9.13
CA PHE A 8 19.11 -7.81 -8.42
C PHE A 8 19.77 -8.09 -7.05
N GLY A 9 21.07 -7.79 -6.89
CA GLY A 9 21.74 -7.93 -5.60
C GLY A 9 21.19 -7.03 -4.48
N GLN A 10 20.41 -6.01 -4.81
CA GLN A 10 19.72 -5.11 -3.87
C GLN A 10 18.24 -5.49 -3.67
N GLN A 11 17.77 -6.58 -4.29
CA GLN A 11 16.40 -7.04 -4.16
C GLN A 11 16.23 -7.72 -2.80
N LEU A 12 15.21 -7.32 -2.06
CA LEU A 12 14.86 -7.95 -0.80
C LEU A 12 14.23 -9.33 -1.04
N PRO A 13 14.39 -10.26 -0.08
CA PRO A 13 13.54 -11.44 0.01
C PRO A 13 12.05 -11.07 0.05
N GLU A 14 11.20 -11.99 -0.39
CA GLU A 14 9.75 -11.76 -0.42
C GLU A 14 9.19 -11.55 0.98
N GLU A 15 9.66 -12.32 1.96
CA GLU A 15 9.23 -12.23 3.37
C GLU A 15 9.51 -10.85 3.96
N GLU A 16 10.66 -10.28 3.66
CA GLU A 16 11.00 -8.91 4.09
C GLU A 16 10.19 -7.85 3.37
N SER A 17 9.88 -8.08 2.10
CA SER A 17 9.01 -7.19 1.33
C SER A 17 7.59 -7.18 1.90
N VAL A 18 7.08 -8.35 2.28
CA VAL A 18 5.80 -8.49 2.98
C VAL A 18 5.84 -7.82 4.37
N GLN A 19 6.95 -7.92 5.10
CA GLN A 19 7.08 -7.27 6.40
C GLN A 19 6.99 -5.74 6.28
N ILE A 20 7.64 -5.15 5.28
CA ILE A 20 7.50 -3.71 4.99
C ILE A 20 6.03 -3.33 4.73
N LEU A 21 5.27 -4.14 3.98
CA LEU A 21 3.84 -3.88 3.77
C LEU A 21 3.03 -3.97 5.07
N LYS A 22 3.36 -4.89 5.98
CA LYS A 22 2.68 -5.02 7.27
C LYS A 22 2.93 -3.80 8.17
N GLU A 23 4.18 -3.36 8.27
CA GLU A 23 4.63 -2.30 9.18
C GLU A 23 4.38 -0.88 8.65
N GLY A 24 4.39 -0.68 7.32
CA GLY A 24 4.29 0.64 6.71
C GLY A 24 3.02 1.40 7.11
N SER A 25 3.15 2.65 7.55
CA SER A 25 2.01 3.44 8.03
C SER A 25 1.13 4.01 6.92
N HIS A 26 1.68 4.20 5.73
CA HIS A 26 0.97 4.70 4.56
C HIS A 26 1.69 4.24 3.29
N ALA A 27 0.99 4.33 2.17
CA ALA A 27 1.54 4.05 0.86
C ALA A 27 1.20 5.17 -0.12
N VAL A 28 2.01 5.33 -1.16
CA VAL A 28 1.65 6.15 -2.33
C VAL A 28 1.04 5.23 -3.37
N LEU A 29 -0.26 5.40 -3.64
CA LEU A 29 -1.01 4.70 -4.66
C LEU A 29 -0.93 5.49 -5.97
N ALA A 30 -0.41 4.87 -7.02
CA ALA A 30 -0.36 5.41 -8.38
C ALA A 30 -1.45 4.75 -9.25
N LEU A 31 -2.18 5.60 -9.96
CA LEU A 31 -3.34 5.31 -10.81
C LEU A 31 -3.14 5.93 -12.19
N HIS A 32 -3.87 5.46 -13.19
CA HIS A 32 -4.00 6.16 -14.46
C HIS A 32 -5.01 7.30 -14.31
N GLY A 33 -4.51 8.52 -14.16
CA GLY A 33 -5.34 9.71 -14.04
C GLY A 33 -5.89 10.20 -15.38
N ASP A 34 -6.29 11.47 -15.38
CA ASP A 34 -6.82 12.15 -16.56
C ASP A 34 -5.71 12.67 -17.47
N ASP A 35 -6.03 12.83 -18.76
CA ASP A 35 -5.15 13.43 -19.78
C ASP A 35 -3.73 12.84 -19.82
N ASP A 36 -3.63 11.52 -19.68
CA ASP A 36 -2.38 10.75 -19.64
C ASP A 36 -1.44 11.07 -18.47
N TYR A 37 -1.88 11.88 -17.50
CA TYR A 37 -1.13 12.11 -16.27
C TYR A 37 -1.29 10.95 -15.28
N PRO A 38 -0.19 10.34 -14.81
CA PRO A 38 -0.26 9.44 -13.66
C PRO A 38 -0.73 10.19 -12.43
N TYR A 39 -1.68 9.61 -11.69
CA TYR A 39 -2.21 10.18 -10.46
C TYR A 39 -1.66 9.41 -9.26
N ALA A 40 -0.79 10.05 -8.48
CA ALA A 40 -0.21 9.49 -7.26
C ALA A 40 -0.85 10.13 -6.02
N VAL A 41 -1.36 9.31 -5.11
CA VAL A 41 -2.06 9.75 -3.90
C VAL A 41 -1.66 8.93 -2.68
N PRO A 42 -1.28 9.56 -1.54
CA PRO A 42 -1.06 8.86 -0.29
C PRO A 42 -2.34 8.22 0.26
N VAL A 43 -2.26 6.99 0.75
CA VAL A 43 -3.36 6.27 1.40
C VAL A 43 -2.86 5.54 2.65
N SER A 44 -3.64 5.62 3.73
CA SER A 44 -3.54 4.66 4.83
C SER A 44 -4.08 3.32 4.36
N TYR A 45 -3.39 2.23 4.69
CA TYR A 45 -3.72 0.90 4.19
C TYR A 45 -3.43 -0.18 5.23
N ALA A 46 -4.12 -1.31 5.13
CA ALA A 46 -3.79 -2.55 5.83
C ALA A 46 -3.39 -3.63 4.81
N TYR A 47 -2.45 -4.49 5.17
CA TYR A 47 -2.05 -5.63 4.36
C TYR A 47 -2.47 -6.93 5.05
N GLU A 48 -3.07 -7.86 4.31
CA GLU A 48 -3.36 -9.22 4.76
C GLU A 48 -3.33 -10.17 3.54
N ASP A 49 -2.60 -11.28 3.65
CA ASP A 49 -2.61 -12.40 2.69
C ASP A 49 -2.57 -12.01 1.19
N GLY A 50 -1.56 -11.22 0.81
CA GLY A 50 -1.36 -10.80 -0.59
C GLY A 50 -2.34 -9.72 -1.06
N LYS A 51 -3.13 -9.15 -0.14
CA LYS A 51 -4.10 -8.11 -0.42
C LYS A 51 -3.83 -6.85 0.39
N ILE A 52 -4.15 -5.71 -0.21
CA ILE A 52 -4.06 -4.40 0.43
C ILE A 52 -5.46 -3.79 0.51
N TYR A 53 -5.83 -3.30 1.68
CA TYR A 53 -7.12 -2.68 1.95
C TYR A 53 -6.93 -1.22 2.32
N PHE A 54 -7.76 -0.33 1.76
CA PHE A 54 -7.78 1.08 2.14
C PHE A 54 -9.20 1.63 2.04
N HIS A 55 -9.47 2.73 2.75
CA HIS A 55 -10.75 3.43 2.67
C HIS A 55 -10.62 4.75 1.91
N GLY A 56 -11.76 5.36 1.57
CA GLY A 56 -11.77 6.67 0.95
C GLY A 56 -13.17 7.24 0.76
N ALA A 57 -13.23 8.33 -0.01
CA ALA A 57 -14.48 8.90 -0.48
C ALA A 57 -15.13 7.99 -1.54
N LYS A 58 -16.45 8.12 -1.69
CA LYS A 58 -17.25 7.40 -2.70
C LYS A 58 -17.14 7.97 -4.13
N ALA A 59 -16.53 9.14 -4.28
CA ALA A 59 -16.42 9.85 -5.55
C ALA A 59 -15.14 10.69 -5.60
N GLY A 60 -14.80 11.13 -6.82
CA GLY A 60 -13.64 11.98 -7.11
C GLY A 60 -12.54 11.23 -7.84
N HIS A 61 -11.47 11.95 -8.18
CA HIS A 61 -10.42 11.51 -9.12
C HIS A 61 -9.88 10.09 -8.84
N LYS A 62 -9.68 9.69 -7.58
CA LYS A 62 -9.24 8.32 -7.25
C LYS A 62 -10.26 7.27 -7.68
N VAL A 63 -11.54 7.48 -7.39
CA VAL A 63 -12.63 6.55 -7.72
C VAL A 63 -12.82 6.50 -9.23
N ASP A 64 -12.79 7.66 -9.89
CA ASP A 64 -12.95 7.75 -11.34
C ASP A 64 -11.80 7.04 -12.07
N ALA A 65 -10.56 7.23 -11.61
CA ALA A 65 -9.38 6.53 -12.14
C ALA A 65 -9.47 5.00 -11.93
N ILE A 66 -9.90 4.55 -10.75
CA ILE A 66 -10.10 3.12 -10.43
C ILE A 66 -11.17 2.49 -11.34
N ASN A 67 -12.28 3.20 -11.58
CA ASN A 67 -13.36 2.72 -12.44
C ASN A 67 -12.95 2.64 -13.92
N LYS A 68 -11.99 3.47 -14.34
CA LYS A 68 -11.44 3.50 -15.71
C LYS A 68 -10.42 2.39 -15.95
N ASP A 69 -9.52 2.14 -14.99
CA ASP A 69 -8.52 1.07 -15.07
C ASP A 69 -8.20 0.52 -13.68
N GLU A 70 -8.40 -0.79 -13.51
CA GLU A 70 -8.13 -1.49 -12.26
C GLU A 70 -6.62 -1.66 -11.98
N LYS A 71 -5.74 -1.44 -12.95
CA LYS A 71 -4.29 -1.65 -12.74
C LYS A 71 -3.68 -0.50 -11.94
N VAL A 72 -2.97 -0.86 -10.88
CA VAL A 72 -2.35 0.10 -9.96
C VAL A 72 -0.91 -0.26 -9.62
N SER A 73 -0.16 0.73 -9.16
CA SER A 73 1.12 0.54 -8.48
C SER A 73 1.06 1.19 -7.10
N LEU A 74 1.62 0.55 -6.09
CA LEU A 74 1.65 1.04 -4.72
C LEU A 74 3.08 1.00 -4.20
N CYS A 75 3.54 2.12 -3.63
CA CYS A 75 4.88 2.28 -3.08
C CYS A 75 4.83 2.51 -1.57
N VAL A 76 5.64 1.77 -0.82
CA VAL A 76 5.87 2.00 0.61
C VAL A 76 7.36 2.18 0.84
N VAL A 77 7.74 3.28 1.49
CA VAL A 77 9.10 3.56 1.92
C VAL A 77 9.21 3.21 3.40
N ALA A 78 10.08 2.27 3.73
CA ALA A 78 10.36 1.83 5.09
C ALA A 78 11.52 2.60 5.73
N ALA A 79 12.48 3.05 4.92
CA ALA A 79 13.61 3.88 5.34
C ALA A 79 14.07 4.77 4.19
N ASP A 80 14.55 5.96 4.55
CA ASP A 80 15.07 6.99 3.65
C ASP A 80 16.17 7.83 4.31
N ASP A 81 17.09 7.18 5.03
CA ASP A 81 18.13 7.86 5.80
C ASP A 81 19.21 8.47 4.89
N VAL A 82 19.27 9.81 4.81
CA VAL A 82 20.28 10.52 4.02
C VAL A 82 21.62 10.53 4.76
N VAL A 83 22.64 9.90 4.17
CA VAL A 83 24.00 9.81 4.71
C VAL A 83 24.90 10.78 3.94
N ALA A 84 24.89 12.04 4.37
CA ALA A 84 25.57 13.13 3.66
C ALA A 84 27.09 12.90 3.50
N SER A 85 27.75 12.31 4.50
CA SER A 85 29.19 12.00 4.46
C SER A 85 29.57 11.00 3.37
N GLU A 86 28.61 10.19 2.91
CA GLU A 86 28.80 9.19 1.86
C GLU A 86 28.11 9.59 0.53
N ALA A 87 27.48 10.76 0.49
CA ALA A 87 26.66 11.22 -0.64
C ALA A 87 25.63 10.18 -1.12
N THR A 88 25.01 9.45 -0.19
CA THR A 88 24.06 8.35 -0.46
C THR A 88 22.85 8.40 0.48
N THR A 89 21.85 7.57 0.20
CA THR A 89 20.67 7.38 1.06
C THR A 89 20.50 5.90 1.33
N TYR A 90 20.42 5.53 2.61
CA TYR A 90 20.10 4.17 3.02
C TYR A 90 18.59 3.97 2.96
N PHE A 91 18.10 3.68 1.76
CA PHE A 91 16.68 3.47 1.54
C PHE A 91 16.29 2.00 1.71
N LYS A 92 15.02 1.79 2.07
CA LYS A 92 14.35 0.50 1.98
C LYS A 92 12.90 0.74 1.55
N SER A 93 12.43 0.05 0.52
CA SER A 93 11.09 0.28 -0.03
C SER A 93 10.54 -0.95 -0.72
N VAL A 94 9.22 -0.98 -0.90
CA VAL A 94 8.53 -1.98 -1.74
C VAL A 94 7.66 -1.31 -2.79
N ILE A 95 7.55 -1.96 -3.94
CA ILE A 95 6.61 -1.64 -4.99
C ILE A 95 5.74 -2.88 -5.22
N ALA A 96 4.43 -2.70 -5.06
CA ALA A 96 3.42 -3.69 -5.41
C ALA A 96 2.69 -3.24 -6.69
N PHE A 97 2.51 -4.14 -7.63
CA PHE A 97 1.59 -3.99 -8.75
C PHE A 97 0.40 -4.92 -8.53
N GLY A 98 -0.79 -4.47 -8.88
CA GLY A 98 -1.99 -5.27 -8.67
C GLY A 98 -3.21 -4.70 -9.35
N ARG A 99 -4.35 -5.30 -9.01
CA ARG A 99 -5.68 -4.88 -9.47
C ARG A 99 -6.51 -4.40 -8.30
N VAL A 100 -7.01 -3.17 -8.40
CA VAL A 100 -7.86 -2.57 -7.40
C VAL A 100 -9.33 -2.72 -7.79
N ARG A 101 -10.17 -3.00 -6.80
CA ARG A 101 -11.62 -2.93 -6.93
C ARG A 101 -12.23 -2.21 -5.74
N GLN A 102 -13.39 -1.60 -5.96
CA GLN A 102 -14.24 -1.13 -4.86
C GLN A 102 -15.00 -2.31 -4.26
N LEU A 103 -15.08 -2.36 -2.92
CA LEU A 103 -15.88 -3.34 -2.20
C LEU A 103 -17.34 -2.87 -2.18
N THR A 104 -18.27 -3.75 -2.52
CA THR A 104 -19.70 -3.42 -2.64
C THR A 104 -20.55 -4.08 -1.56
N GLU A 105 -20.14 -5.25 -1.07
CA GLU A 105 -20.86 -5.96 -0.01
C GLU A 105 -20.52 -5.36 1.35
N GLU A 106 -21.54 -5.11 2.19
CA GLU A 106 -21.34 -4.54 3.52
C GLU A 106 -20.38 -5.38 4.38
N SER A 107 -20.45 -6.71 4.26
CA SER A 107 -19.55 -7.64 4.96
C SER A 107 -18.09 -7.46 4.55
N GLU A 108 -17.80 -7.26 3.26
CA GLU A 108 -16.46 -6.98 2.75
C GLU A 108 -15.96 -5.61 3.22
N ILE A 109 -16.80 -4.58 3.12
CA ILE A 109 -16.47 -3.21 3.56
C ILE A 109 -16.14 -3.21 5.05
N ARG A 110 -16.97 -3.88 5.86
CA ARG A 110 -16.78 -4.04 7.30
C ARG A 110 -15.46 -4.77 7.59
N ALA A 111 -15.18 -5.88 6.91
CA ALA A 111 -13.94 -6.62 7.11
C ALA A 111 -12.71 -5.75 6.80
N ALA A 112 -12.73 -4.99 5.70
CA ALA A 112 -11.66 -4.07 5.34
C ALA A 112 -11.50 -2.93 6.36
N ALA A 113 -12.61 -2.38 6.85
CA ALA A 113 -12.60 -1.33 7.87
C ALA A 113 -12.05 -1.83 9.21
N VAL A 114 -12.38 -3.06 9.61
CA VAL A 114 -11.83 -3.70 10.82
C VAL A 114 -10.32 -3.87 10.71
N LYS A 115 -9.80 -4.33 9.56
CA LYS A 115 -8.34 -4.44 9.34
C LYS A 115 -7.62 -3.11 9.50
N LEU A 116 -8.22 -2.03 8.99
CA LEU A 116 -7.70 -0.68 9.15
C LEU A 116 -7.76 -0.23 10.62
N GLY A 117 -8.88 -0.48 11.31
CA GLY A 117 -9.02 -0.20 12.73
C GLY A 117 -8.00 -0.95 13.59
N GLU A 118 -7.77 -2.24 13.32
CA GLU A 118 -6.78 -3.06 14.01
C GLU A 118 -5.36 -2.57 13.78
N LYS A 119 -5.03 -2.09 12.58
CA LYS A 119 -3.70 -1.56 12.29
C LYS A 119 -3.44 -0.20 12.94
N TYR A 120 -4.41 0.72 12.89
CA TYR A 120 -4.19 2.13 13.26
C TYR A 120 -4.76 2.52 14.62
N SER A 121 -5.60 1.68 15.21
CA SER A 121 -6.35 1.99 16.42
C SER A 121 -6.56 0.75 17.29
N TYR A 122 -5.59 -0.18 17.28
CA TYR A 122 -5.60 -1.44 18.02
C TYR A 122 -6.11 -1.30 19.47
N ASP A 123 -5.55 -0.34 20.22
CA ASP A 123 -5.89 -0.10 21.63
C ASP A 123 -7.29 0.51 21.84
N TYR A 124 -7.99 0.89 20.77
CA TYR A 124 -9.27 1.58 20.78
C TYR A 124 -10.38 0.77 20.09
N ARG A 125 -10.41 -0.54 20.31
CA ARG A 125 -11.36 -1.47 19.66
C ARG A 125 -12.82 -1.05 19.74
N GLU A 126 -13.30 -0.73 20.93
CA GLU A 126 -14.69 -0.30 21.12
C GLU A 126 -15.02 0.94 20.28
N LYS A 127 -14.09 1.90 20.21
CA LYS A 127 -14.25 3.14 19.46
C LYS A 127 -14.33 2.88 17.95
N TYR A 128 -13.34 2.21 17.37
CA TYR A 128 -13.34 2.03 15.91
C TYR A 128 -14.46 1.10 15.44
N MET A 129 -14.85 0.10 16.25
CA MET A 129 -16.00 -0.75 15.94
C MET A 129 -17.30 0.07 15.95
N GLY A 130 -17.50 0.93 16.95
CA GLY A 130 -18.64 1.83 17.01
C GLY A 130 -18.68 2.84 15.85
N ASP A 131 -17.52 3.37 15.45
CA ASP A 131 -17.41 4.25 14.28
C ASP A 131 -17.77 3.50 12.98
N ILE A 132 -17.29 2.27 12.80
CA ILE A 132 -17.67 1.40 11.67
C ILE A 132 -19.18 1.20 11.65
N ASP A 133 -19.79 0.80 12.76
CA ASP A 133 -21.25 0.57 12.82
C ASP A 133 -22.06 1.80 12.43
N ARG A 134 -21.62 2.98 12.87
CA ARG A 134 -22.30 4.25 12.56
C ARG A 134 -22.10 4.72 11.13
N GLN A 135 -20.94 4.42 10.54
CA GLN A 135 -20.51 5.02 9.26
C GLN A 135 -20.50 4.03 8.09
N ILE A 136 -20.81 2.74 8.32
CA ILE A 136 -20.70 1.69 7.29
C ILE A 136 -21.42 2.05 5.99
N GLY A 137 -22.61 2.66 6.08
CA GLY A 137 -23.39 3.08 4.91
C GLY A 137 -22.77 4.24 4.11
N ALA A 138 -21.86 5.02 4.71
CA ALA A 138 -21.14 6.13 4.07
C ALA A 138 -19.69 5.78 3.71
N LEU A 139 -19.17 4.67 4.24
CA LEU A 139 -17.79 4.24 4.01
C LEU A 139 -17.62 3.63 2.61
N ALA A 140 -16.53 3.98 1.93
CA ALA A 140 -16.05 3.24 0.77
C ALA A 140 -14.70 2.58 1.12
N CYS A 141 -14.61 1.28 0.85
CA CYS A 141 -13.40 0.50 1.01
C CYS A 141 -13.01 -0.10 -0.34
N PHE A 142 -11.71 -0.31 -0.51
CA PHE A 142 -11.10 -0.82 -1.72
C PHE A 142 -10.14 -1.94 -1.35
N GLU A 143 -10.01 -2.90 -2.25
CA GLU A 143 -9.08 -4.03 -2.15
C GLU A 143 -8.16 -4.03 -3.37
N ILE A 144 -6.86 -4.16 -3.15
CA ILE A 144 -5.87 -4.44 -4.19
C ILE A 144 -5.45 -5.90 -4.04
N SER A 145 -5.62 -6.69 -5.09
CA SER A 145 -4.99 -8.01 -5.19
C SER A 145 -3.61 -7.85 -5.82
N ILE A 146 -2.56 -8.19 -5.07
CA ILE A 146 -1.18 -8.04 -5.53
C ILE A 146 -0.87 -9.10 -6.58
N GLU A 147 -0.43 -8.66 -7.77
CA GLU A 147 0.03 -9.53 -8.86
C GLU A 147 1.56 -9.64 -8.90
N HIS A 148 2.27 -8.64 -8.37
CA HIS A 148 3.72 -8.64 -8.30
C HIS A 148 4.24 -7.73 -7.19
N LEU A 149 5.15 -8.23 -6.37
CA LEU A 149 5.78 -7.50 -5.29
C LEU A 149 7.30 -7.51 -5.46
N THR A 150 7.93 -6.35 -5.30
CA THR A 150 9.39 -6.24 -5.23
C THR A 150 9.79 -5.33 -4.09
N GLY A 151 10.68 -5.79 -3.23
CA GLY A 151 11.38 -4.97 -2.25
C GLY A 151 12.79 -4.66 -2.70
N LYS A 152 13.29 -3.49 -2.32
CA LYS A 152 14.64 -3.03 -2.64
C LYS A 152 15.23 -2.27 -1.46
N GLU A 153 16.52 -2.47 -1.23
CA GLU A 153 17.29 -1.71 -0.24
C GLU A 153 18.57 -1.12 -0.83
N ALA A 154 19.16 -0.13 -0.14
CA ALA A 154 20.46 0.42 -0.48
C ALA A 154 21.56 -0.64 -0.41
N VAL A 155 22.59 -0.52 -1.25
CA VAL A 155 23.64 -1.55 -1.38
C VAL A 155 24.48 -1.65 -0.11
N GLU A 156 24.60 -0.55 0.60
CA GLU A 156 25.28 -0.37 1.88
C GLU A 156 24.57 -1.14 3.00
N LEU A 157 23.24 -1.31 2.91
CA LEU A 157 22.46 -2.14 3.84
C LEU A 157 22.60 -3.62 3.51
N THR A 158 22.60 -3.97 2.22
CA THR A 158 22.82 -5.36 1.78
C THR A 158 24.20 -5.87 2.20
N ALA A 159 25.24 -5.04 2.12
CA ALA A 159 26.60 -5.42 2.48
C ALA A 159 26.75 -5.76 3.97
N LYS A 160 25.96 -5.14 4.86
CA LYS A 160 25.99 -5.39 6.32
C LYS A 160 25.31 -6.69 6.75
N ARG A 161 24.57 -7.35 5.85
CA ARG A 161 23.88 -8.63 6.11
C ARG A 161 24.72 -9.86 5.77
N ARG A 162 25.82 -9.67 5.04
CA ARG A 162 26.75 -10.71 4.63
C ARG A 162 27.90 -10.80 5.62
#